data_AF-A0A402AP67-F1
#
_entry.id   AF-A0A402AP67-F1
#
_cell.length_a   1.000
_cell.length_b   1.000
_cell.length_c   1.000
_cell.angle_alpha   90.00
_cell.angle_beta   90.00
_cell.angle_gamma   90.00
#
_symmetry.space_group_name_H-M   'P 1'
#
loop_
_entity.id
_entity.type
_entity.pdbx_description
1 polymer ?
#
loop_
_entity_poly.entity_id
_entity_poly.type
_entity_poly.pdbx_seq_one_letter_code
_entity_poly.pdbx_strand_id
1 'polypeptide(L)' 'MVSTLFDETRRLFADDWWPYGIAANHKSIDAFLRYHFEQGLSKRRLTCEDIFVPELREA' A
#
# COMPACT_ATOMS: atom_id res chain seq x y z
N MET A 1 7.60 -4.44 30.24
CA MET A 1 6.72 -3.25 30.30
C MET A 1 6.75 -2.62 28.93
N VAL A 2 5.61 -2.61 28.23
CA VAL A 2 5.49 -1.96 26.93
C VAL A 2 5.45 -0.45 27.17
N SER A 3 6.14 0.33 26.31
CA SER A 3 6.24 1.78 26.46
C SER A 3 4.87 2.45 26.28
N THR A 4 4.57 3.51 27.03
CA THR A 4 3.36 4.34 26.87
C THR A 4 3.14 4.78 25.42
N LEU A 5 4.23 5.06 24.69
CA LEU A 5 4.18 5.43 23.27
C LEU A 5 3.59 4.33 22.38
N PHE A 6 3.85 3.06 22.71
CA PHE A 6 3.34 1.93 21.94
C PHE A 6 1.83 1.77 22.15
N ASP A 7 1.35 1.94 23.39
CA ASP A 7 -0.08 1.83 23.70
C ASP A 7 -0.90 2.97 23.08
N GLU A 8 -0.35 4.19 23.05
CA GLU A 8 -0.97 5.31 22.34
C GLU A 8 -1.03 5.08 20.85
N THR A 9 0.04 4.56 20.24
CA THR A 9 0.07 4.21 18.82
C THR A 9 -0.98 3.16 18.51
N ARG A 10 -1.09 2.10 19.33
CA ARG A 10 -2.08 1.03 19.12
C ARG A 10 -3.54 1.52 19.23
N ARG A 11 -3.82 2.60 19.97
CA ARG A 11 -5.17 3.18 20.05
C ARG A 11 -5.54 4.02 18.83
N LEU A 12 -4.56 4.64 18.19
CA LEU A 12 -4.79 5.54 17.04
C LEU A 12 -4.86 4.80 15.72
N PHE A 13 -4.12 3.70 15.60
CA PHE A 13 -4.04 2.91 14.39
C PHE A 13 -4.96 1.69 14.47
N ALA A 14 -5.42 1.22 13.30
CA ALA A 14 -6.19 -0.01 13.21
C ALA A 14 -5.34 -1.23 13.61
N ASP A 15 -5.99 -2.34 13.99
CA ASP A 15 -5.32 -3.57 14.43
C ASP A 15 -4.35 -4.14 13.36
N ASP A 16 -4.63 -3.90 12.08
CA ASP A 16 -3.71 -4.19 10.97
C ASP A 16 -3.31 -2.90 10.24
N TRP A 17 -2.40 -2.15 10.86
CA TRP A 17 -1.92 -0.86 10.37
C TRP A 17 -1.03 -0.91 9.11
N TRP A 18 -0.52 -2.10 8.75
CA TRP A 18 0.33 -2.37 7.60
C TRP A 18 -0.05 -3.74 7.04
N PRO A 19 -1.20 -3.81 6.34
CA PRO A 19 -1.66 -5.07 5.81
C PRO A 19 -0.67 -5.60 4.77
N TYR A 20 -0.55 -6.92 4.69
CA TYR A 20 0.25 -7.59 3.67
C TYR A 20 -0.58 -7.90 2.43
N GLY A 21 0.11 -8.04 1.29
CA GLY A 21 -0.47 -8.49 0.03
C GLY A 21 -1.03 -7.36 -0.84
N ILE A 22 -1.25 -7.66 -2.12
CA ILE A 22 -1.71 -6.69 -3.12
C ILE A 22 -3.16 -6.30 -2.88
N ALA A 23 -4.03 -7.28 -2.57
CA ALA A 23 -5.47 -7.04 -2.40
C ALA A 23 -5.76 -5.99 -1.32
N ALA A 24 -5.16 -6.15 -0.13
CA ALA A 24 -5.36 -5.22 0.97
C ALA A 24 -4.74 -3.83 0.71
N ASN A 25 -3.70 -3.76 -0.13
CA ASN A 25 -3.01 -2.51 -0.47
C ASN A 25 -3.41 -1.91 -1.81
N HIS A 26 -4.37 -2.50 -2.53
CA HIS A 26 -4.68 -2.15 -3.92
C HIS A 26 -4.99 -0.65 -4.08
N LYS A 27 -5.78 -0.09 -3.16
CA LYS A 27 -6.13 1.34 -3.18
C LYS A 27 -4.92 2.25 -2.99
N SER A 28 -4.00 1.88 -2.09
CA SER A 28 -2.77 2.63 -1.82
C SER A 28 -1.83 2.58 -3.03
N ILE A 29 -1.70 1.41 -3.65
CA ILE A 29 -0.89 1.20 -4.85
C ILE A 29 -1.45 2.00 -6.04
N ASP A 30 -2.77 1.94 -6.31
CA ASP A 30 -3.39 2.74 -7.38
C ASP A 30 -3.20 4.25 -7.13
N ALA A 31 -3.34 4.71 -5.88
CA ALA A 31 -3.09 6.10 -5.54
C ALA A 31 -1.64 6.52 -5.85
N PHE A 32 -0.67 5.69 -5.44
CA PHE A 32 0.74 5.92 -5.77
C PHE A 32 0.96 5.98 -7.29
N LEU A 33 0.46 5.00 -8.05
CA LEU A 33 0.66 4.93 -9.51
C LEU A 33 -0.03 6.08 -10.25
N ARG A 34 -1.18 6.55 -9.76
CA ARG A 34 -1.84 7.75 -10.27
C ARG A 34 -0.94 8.97 -10.09
N TYR A 35 -0.47 9.24 -8.87
CA TYR A 35 0.38 10.41 -8.62
C TYR A 35 1.73 10.32 -9.33
N HIS A 36 2.31 9.12 -9.40
CA HIS A 36 3.53 8.87 -10.16
C HIS A 36 3.38 9.26 -11.63
N PHE A 37 2.22 8.98 -12.24
CA PHE A 37 1.92 9.41 -13.60
C PHE A 37 1.63 10.91 -13.69
N GLU A 38 0.81 11.47 -12.79
CA GLU A 38 0.47 12.90 -12.77
C GLU A 38 1.73 13.78 -12.60
N GLN A 39 2.75 13.29 -11.91
CA GLN A 39 4.04 13.95 -11.72
C GLN A 39 5.02 13.73 -12.89
N GLY A 40 4.64 12.98 -13.91
CA GLY A 40 5.47 12.71 -15.09
C GLY A 40 6.61 11.72 -14.86
N LEU A 41 6.60 10.97 -13.76
CA LEU A 41 7.63 9.96 -13.45
C LEU A 41 7.47 8.69 -14.29
N SER A 42 6.25 8.42 -14.79
CA SER A 42 5.99 7.35 -15.78
C SER A 42 5.47 7.92 -17.09
N LYS A 43 5.84 7.25 -18.20
CA LYS A 43 5.37 7.60 -19.55
C LYS A 43 3.86 7.35 -19.75
N ARG A 44 3.26 6.49 -18.94
CA ARG A 44 1.83 6.16 -18.93
C ARG A 44 1.35 5.85 -17.52
N ARG A 45 0.03 5.88 -17.28
CA ARG A 45 -0.55 5.37 -16.04
C ARG A 45 -0.40 3.85 -16.01
N LEU A 46 0.27 3.36 -14.98
CA LEU A 46 0.45 1.93 -14.70
C LEU A 46 -0.64 1.46 -13.73
N THR A 47 -0.97 0.18 -13.77
CA THR A 47 -1.86 -0.50 -12.80
C THR A 47 -1.11 -1.52 -11.95
N CYS A 48 -1.76 -2.09 -10.94
CA CYS A 48 -1.20 -3.20 -10.16
C CYS A 48 -0.78 -4.39 -11.06
N GLU A 49 -1.58 -4.68 -12.09
CA GLU A 49 -1.33 -5.72 -13.08
C GLU A 49 -0.19 -5.38 -14.04
N ASP A 50 0.20 -4.11 -14.16
CA ASP A 50 1.38 -3.75 -14.94
C ASP A 50 2.68 -3.99 -14.17
N ILE A 51 2.65 -3.85 -12.83
CA ILE A 51 3.87 -3.81 -12.00
C ILE A 51 4.13 -5.11 -11.21
N PHE A 52 3.10 -5.94 -11.00
CA PHE A 52 3.25 -7.23 -10.32
C PHE A 52 3.06 -8.37 -11.32
N VAL A 53 3.95 -9.36 -11.29
CA VAL A 53 3.80 -10.59 -12.11
C VAL A 53 2.60 -11.42 -11.63
N PRO A 54 1.93 -12.20 -12.51
CA PRO A 54 0.73 -12.96 -12.15
C PRO A 54 0.87 -13.83 -10.90
N GLU A 55 2.03 -14.43 -10.69
CA GLU A 55 2.35 -15.30 -9.56
C GLU A 55 2.30 -14.59 -8.20
N LEU A 56 2.38 -13.25 -8.20
CA LEU A 56 2.29 -12.42 -7.00
C LEU A 56 0.89 -11.82 -6.79
N ARG A 57 -0.05 -12.02 -7.73
CA ARG A 57 -1.41 -11.46 -7.67
C ARG A 57 -2.38 -12.33 -6.89
N GLU A 58 -2.04 -13.60 -6.66
CA GLU A 58 -2.81 -14.52 -5.82
C GLU A 58 -2.09 -14.77 -4.50
N ALA A 59 -2.53 -14.06 -3.47
CA ALA A 59 -2.25 -14.31 -2.05
C ALA A 59 -3.45 -13.83 -1.22
#